data_AF-A0A520QEP7-F1
#
_entry.id   AF-A0A520QEP7-F1
#
_cell.length_a   1.000
_cell.length_b   1.000
_cell.length_c   1.000
_cell.angle_alpha   90.00
_cell.angle_beta   90.00
_cell.angle_gamma   90.00
#
_symmetry.space_group_name_H-M   'P 1'
#
loop_
_entity.id
_entity.type
_entity.pdbx_description
1 polymer ?
#
loop_
_entity_poly.entity_id
_entity_poly.type
_entity_poly.pdbx_seq_one_letter_code
_entity_poly.pdbx_strand_id
1 'polypeptide(L)'
;MRWWSRLRNVVVNRILGLNDTPHRIAWGVLLGFVVAFTPTVGLQMMIFVAVATVMRANKISGLPIVWITNPLTVVPIYYGCWRIGAFFLGTDGDPERGEEIIGRLVGAETSFTWDRLVSAEFWEEVGRTLWELGAELWLGGLVVGVGLGLVFYPITLWGVRVYRRARGLG
;
A
#
# COMPACT_ATOMS: atom_id res chain seq x y z
N MET A 1 20.75 -11.72 30.38
CA MET A 1 20.09 -10.54 29.76
C MET A 1 20.74 -9.98 28.46
N ARG A 2 21.78 -10.58 27.86
CA ARG A 2 22.43 -10.05 26.61
C ARG A 2 21.67 -10.30 25.29
N TRP A 3 20.69 -11.19 25.29
CA TRP A 3 19.99 -11.62 24.06
C TRP A 3 18.93 -10.59 23.63
N TRP A 4 18.25 -9.96 24.59
CA TRP A 4 17.30 -8.88 24.35
C TRP A 4 17.94 -7.66 23.69
N SER A 5 19.17 -7.29 24.07
CA SER A 5 19.89 -6.17 23.45
C SER A 5 20.32 -6.48 22.00
N ARG A 6 20.66 -7.74 21.71
CA ARG A 6 21.03 -8.20 20.35
C ARG A 6 19.81 -8.31 19.45
N LEU A 7 18.72 -8.92 19.94
CA LEU A 7 17.44 -8.95 19.23
C LEU A 7 16.92 -7.55 18.98
N ARG A 8 16.93 -6.68 20.00
CA ARG A 8 16.58 -5.27 19.86
C ARG A 8 17.45 -4.61 18.81
N ASN A 9 18.77 -4.78 18.81
CA ASN A 9 19.64 -4.12 17.82
C ASN A 9 19.45 -4.68 16.39
N VAL A 10 19.22 -5.99 16.24
CA VAL A 10 18.96 -6.60 14.93
C VAL A 10 17.59 -6.17 14.40
N VAL A 11 16.55 -6.24 15.23
CA VAL A 11 15.20 -5.80 14.86
C VAL A 11 15.21 -4.29 14.63
N VAL A 12 15.81 -3.48 15.49
CA VAL A 12 15.87 -2.00 15.35
C VAL A 12 16.67 -1.55 14.13
N ASN A 13 17.86 -2.11 13.90
CA ASN A 13 18.73 -1.63 12.82
C ASN A 13 18.46 -2.33 11.48
N ARG A 14 18.04 -3.60 11.44
CA ARG A 14 17.75 -4.31 10.16
C ARG A 14 16.28 -4.32 9.75
N ILE A 15 15.36 -4.32 10.73
CA ILE A 15 13.91 -4.45 10.47
C ILE A 15 13.22 -3.09 10.60
N LEU A 16 13.40 -2.38 11.73
CA LEU A 16 12.81 -1.07 12.01
C LEU A 16 13.49 0.07 11.22
N GLY A 17 14.75 -0.12 10.83
CA GLY A 17 15.51 0.86 10.03
C GLY A 17 15.51 2.26 10.64
N LEU A 18 15.47 2.37 11.97
CA LEU A 18 15.35 3.65 12.69
C LEU A 18 16.52 4.61 12.40
N ASN A 19 17.63 4.09 11.86
CA ASN A 19 18.80 4.84 11.40
C ASN A 19 18.98 4.85 9.87
N ASP A 20 17.98 4.45 9.08
CA ASP A 20 18.10 4.43 7.62
C ASP A 20 18.30 5.82 7.04
N THR A 21 18.93 5.91 5.86
CA THR A 21 19.14 7.21 5.21
C THR A 21 17.81 7.89 4.88
N PRO A 22 17.74 9.24 4.87
CA PRO A 22 16.50 9.95 4.56
C PRO A 22 15.89 9.53 3.22
N HIS A 23 16.74 9.15 2.26
CA HIS A 23 16.34 8.64 0.96
C HIS A 23 15.63 7.28 1.04
N ARG A 24 16.12 6.34 1.86
CA ARG A 24 15.48 5.02 2.03
C ARG A 24 14.14 5.11 2.73
N ILE A 25 14.00 6.05 3.67
CA ILE A 25 12.73 6.36 4.34
C ILE A 25 11.72 6.96 3.35
N ALA A 26 12.13 7.97 2.58
CA ALA A 26 11.29 8.55 1.53
C ALA A 26 10.87 7.50 0.48
N TRP A 27 11.78 6.59 0.12
CA TRP A 27 11.50 5.50 -0.81
C TRP A 27 10.48 4.51 -0.27
N GLY A 28 10.56 4.18 1.03
CA GLY A 28 9.57 3.34 1.67
C GLY A 28 8.20 4.01 1.76
N VAL A 29 8.14 5.33 1.96
CA VAL A 29 6.88 6.11 1.88
C VAL A 29 6.27 6.03 0.48
N LEU A 30 7.06 6.28 -0.57
CA LEU A 30 6.60 6.21 -1.96
C LEU A 30 6.03 4.82 -2.30
N LEU A 31 6.77 3.76 -1.97
CA LEU A 31 6.31 2.39 -2.21
C LEU A 31 5.08 2.04 -1.37
N GLY A 32 4.97 2.61 -0.16
CA GLY A 32 3.78 2.50 0.67
C GLY A 32 2.54 3.06 -0.04
N PHE A 33 2.64 4.25 -0.64
CA PHE A 33 1.56 4.83 -1.45
C PHE A 33 1.25 3.97 -2.67
N VAL A 34 2.25 3.51 -3.42
CA VAL A 34 2.00 2.66 -4.59
C VAL A 34 1.23 1.40 -4.20
N VAL A 35 1.66 0.70 -3.14
CA VAL A 35 1.02 -0.55 -2.72
C VAL A 35 -0.35 -0.32 -2.08
N ALA A 36 -0.52 0.72 -1.26
CA ALA A 36 -1.78 1.02 -0.58
C ALA A 36 -2.95 1.26 -1.56
N PHE A 37 -2.66 1.81 -2.74
CA PHE A 37 -3.69 2.09 -3.75
C PHE A 37 -3.86 0.95 -4.78
N THR A 38 -3.03 -0.10 -4.74
CA THR A 38 -3.32 -1.32 -5.51
C THR A 38 -4.42 -2.13 -4.83
N PRO A 39 -5.36 -2.73 -5.58
CA PRO A 39 -6.52 -3.46 -5.03
C PRO A 39 -6.15 -4.83 -4.44
N THR A 40 -5.07 -4.92 -3.68
CA THR A 40 -4.48 -6.17 -3.15
C THR A 40 -4.77 -6.37 -1.66
N VAL A 41 -5.95 -5.94 -1.20
CA VAL A 41 -6.34 -5.93 0.23
C VAL A 41 -6.12 -7.30 0.86
N GLY A 42 -5.57 -7.30 2.08
CA GLY A 42 -5.13 -8.51 2.78
C GLY A 42 -3.70 -8.97 2.42
N LEU A 43 -3.23 -8.70 1.19
CA LEU A 43 -1.87 -9.04 0.75
C LEU A 43 -0.92 -7.84 0.70
N GLN A 44 -1.46 -6.61 0.75
CA GLN A 44 -0.69 -5.36 0.65
C GLN A 44 0.53 -5.31 1.56
N MET A 45 0.42 -5.76 2.82
CA MET A 45 1.55 -5.75 3.77
C MET A 45 2.68 -6.67 3.31
N MET A 46 2.34 -7.88 2.85
CA MET A 46 3.33 -8.83 2.32
C MET A 46 3.97 -8.30 1.04
N ILE A 47 3.15 -7.76 0.13
CA ILE A 47 3.61 -7.15 -1.13
C ILE A 47 4.53 -5.97 -0.84
N PHE A 48 4.13 -5.06 0.04
CA PHE A 48 4.94 -3.90 0.43
C PHE A 48 6.27 -4.32 1.03
N VAL A 49 6.29 -5.26 1.98
CA VAL A 49 7.54 -5.73 2.59
C VAL A 49 8.44 -6.41 1.55
N ALA A 50 7.88 -7.21 0.64
CA ALA A 50 8.63 -7.85 -0.43
C ALA A 50 9.24 -6.82 -1.39
N VAL A 51 8.44 -5.88 -1.90
CA VAL A 51 8.88 -4.82 -2.81
C VAL A 51 9.90 -3.90 -2.12
N ALA A 52 9.64 -3.49 -0.87
CA ALA A 52 10.57 -2.68 -0.09
C ALA A 52 11.90 -3.42 0.14
N THR A 53 11.89 -4.74 0.27
CA THR A 53 13.11 -5.55 0.39
C THR A 53 13.91 -5.55 -0.91
N VAL A 54 13.26 -5.85 -2.04
CA VAL A 54 13.90 -5.88 -3.37
C VAL A 54 14.46 -4.51 -3.73
N MET A 55 13.66 -3.45 -3.52
CA MET A 55 14.02 -2.06 -3.82
C MET A 55 14.94 -1.44 -2.76
N ARG A 56 15.36 -2.21 -1.75
CA ARG A 56 16.20 -1.75 -0.63
C ARG A 56 15.64 -0.52 0.10
N ALA A 57 14.33 -0.33 0.11
CA ALA A 57 13.64 0.72 0.84
C ALA A 57 13.60 0.44 2.34
N ASN A 58 13.24 1.46 3.14
CA ASN A 58 12.91 1.25 4.54
C ASN A 58 11.54 0.56 4.67
N LYS A 59 11.52 -0.65 5.22
CA LYS A 59 10.35 -1.53 5.27
C LYS A 59 9.28 -1.11 6.28
N ILE A 60 9.48 0.00 6.99
CA ILE A 60 8.62 0.43 8.09
C ILE A 60 7.90 1.71 7.73
N SER A 61 8.63 2.63 7.12
CA SER A 61 8.15 3.96 6.75
C SER A 61 6.88 3.96 5.90
N GLY A 62 6.65 2.92 5.08
CA GLY A 62 5.43 2.78 4.28
C GLY A 62 4.30 1.97 4.92
N LEU A 63 4.52 1.27 6.04
CA LEU A 63 3.47 0.46 6.67
C LEU A 63 2.26 1.29 7.13
N PRO A 64 2.43 2.48 7.75
CA PRO A 64 1.28 3.31 8.12
C PRO A 64 0.42 3.72 6.93
N ILE A 65 1.04 3.85 5.75
CA ILE A 65 0.37 4.23 4.51
C ILE A 65 -0.43 3.06 3.97
N VAL A 66 0.10 1.84 4.03
CA VAL A 66 -0.64 0.62 3.66
C VAL A 66 -1.90 0.43 4.52
N TRP A 67 -1.90 0.89 5.77
CA TRP A 67 -3.08 0.80 6.65
C TRP A 67 -4.17 1.85 6.40
N ILE A 68 -3.96 2.79 5.47
CA ILE A 68 -5.01 3.75 5.13
C ILE A 68 -6.20 3.08 4.47
N THR A 69 -6.00 1.94 3.78
CA THR A 69 -7.05 1.11 3.19
C THR A 69 -7.52 0.07 4.20
N ASN A 70 -8.53 0.45 4.98
CA ASN A 70 -9.20 -0.38 5.96
C ASN A 70 -10.70 -0.50 5.59
N PRO A 71 -11.48 -1.39 6.24
CA PRO A 71 -12.87 -1.64 5.83
C PRO A 71 -13.76 -0.39 5.73
N LEU A 72 -13.45 0.67 6.49
CA LEU A 72 -14.18 1.93 6.43
C LEU A 72 -13.80 2.79 5.21
N THR A 73 -12.54 2.76 4.79
CA THR A 73 -11.97 3.68 3.79
C THR A 73 -11.73 3.05 2.44
N VAL A 74 -11.68 1.72 2.35
CA VAL A 74 -11.35 0.96 1.15
C VAL A 74 -12.33 1.21 0.01
N VAL A 75 -13.64 1.20 0.30
CA VAL A 75 -14.69 1.44 -0.70
C VAL A 75 -14.56 2.83 -1.33
N PRO A 76 -14.54 3.96 -0.58
CA PRO A 76 -14.40 5.27 -1.18
C PRO A 76 -13.05 5.48 -1.87
N ILE A 77 -11.95 4.92 -1.36
CA ILE A 77 -10.62 5.03 -1.98
C ILE A 77 -10.61 4.32 -3.35
N TYR A 78 -11.04 3.06 -3.41
CA TYR A 78 -11.00 2.30 -4.65
C TYR A 78 -12.06 2.73 -5.64
N TYR A 79 -13.22 3.21 -5.20
CA TYR A 79 -14.16 3.86 -6.10
C TYR A 79 -13.52 5.09 -6.78
N GLY A 80 -12.79 5.92 -6.03
CA GLY A 80 -12.03 7.04 -6.59
C GLY A 80 -10.94 6.59 -7.56
N CYS A 81 -10.21 5.53 -7.23
CA CYS A 81 -9.22 4.94 -8.13
C CYS A 81 -9.87 4.43 -9.43
N TRP A 82 -10.96 3.67 -9.33
CA TRP A 82 -11.73 3.21 -10.47
C TRP A 82 -12.19 4.38 -11.35
N ARG A 83 -12.77 5.44 -10.76
CA ARG A 83 -13.19 6.65 -11.49
C ARG A 83 -12.04 7.26 -12.30
N ILE A 84 -10.85 7.32 -11.72
CA ILE A 84 -9.64 7.85 -12.38
C ILE A 84 -9.22 6.92 -13.51
N GLY A 85 -9.14 5.62 -13.26
CA GLY A 85 -8.75 4.65 -14.28
C GLY A 85 -9.76 4.56 -15.44
N ALA A 86 -11.05 4.59 -15.14
CA ALA A 86 -12.13 4.61 -16.12
C ALA A 86 -12.05 5.88 -16.98
N PHE A 87 -11.71 7.03 -16.39
CA PHE A 87 -11.47 8.26 -17.14
C PHE A 87 -10.29 8.11 -18.12
N PHE A 88 -9.19 7.49 -17.70
CA PHE A 88 -8.05 7.24 -18.59
C PHE A 88 -8.33 6.20 -19.67
N LEU A 89 -9.19 5.22 -19.40
CA LEU A 89 -9.57 4.17 -20.36
C LEU A 89 -10.78 4.54 -21.22
N GLY A 90 -11.42 5.68 -20.96
CA GLY A 90 -12.62 6.12 -21.67
C GLY A 90 -13.87 5.27 -21.39
N THR A 91 -13.92 4.62 -20.22
CA THR A 91 -15.02 3.73 -19.79
C THR A 91 -15.88 4.31 -18.67
N ASP A 92 -15.73 5.61 -18.38
CA ASP A 92 -16.33 6.28 -17.22
C ASP A 92 -17.77 6.77 -17.40
N GLY A 93 -18.34 6.57 -18.60
CA GLY A 93 -19.71 6.98 -18.97
C GLY A 93 -20.80 5.97 -18.63
N ASP A 94 -20.47 4.82 -18.02
CA ASP A 94 -21.42 3.77 -17.67
C ASP A 94 -21.69 3.74 -16.14
N PRO A 95 -22.85 4.25 -15.69
CA PRO A 95 -23.21 4.26 -14.28
C PRO A 95 -23.36 2.86 -13.67
N GLU A 96 -23.79 1.86 -14.46
CA GLU A 96 -24.04 0.49 -13.97
C GLU A 96 -22.75 -0.18 -13.51
N ARG A 97 -21.65 0.06 -14.24
CA ARG A 97 -20.29 -0.36 -13.83
C ARG A 97 -19.87 0.20 -12.48
N GLY A 98 -20.25 1.45 -12.17
CA GLY A 98 -19.91 2.07 -10.90
C GLY A 98 -20.56 1.36 -9.71
N GLU A 99 -21.84 1.00 -9.84
CA GLU A 99 -22.57 0.23 -8.83
C GLU A 99 -22.02 -1.19 -8.70
N GLU A 100 -21.67 -1.83 -9.81
CA GLU A 100 -21.06 -3.16 -9.83
C GLU A 100 -19.73 -3.20 -9.05
N ILE A 101 -18.86 -2.21 -9.28
CA ILE A 101 -17.57 -2.08 -8.57
C ILE A 101 -17.79 -1.89 -7.08
N ILE A 102 -18.74 -1.04 -6.67
CA ILE A 102 -19.05 -0.84 -5.24
C ILE A 102 -19.53 -2.16 -4.62
N GLY A 103 -20.43 -2.89 -5.29
CA GLY A 103 -20.93 -4.18 -4.83
C GLY A 103 -19.81 -5.21 -4.65
N ARG A 104 -18.88 -5.27 -5.61
CA ARG A 104 -17.70 -6.16 -5.55
C ARG A 104 -16.76 -5.79 -4.39
N LEU A 105 -16.48 -4.51 -4.19
CA LEU A 105 -15.62 -4.03 -3.10
C LEU A 105 -16.20 -4.36 -1.73
N VAL A 106 -17.51 -4.14 -1.53
CA VAL A 106 -18.19 -4.48 -0.27
C VAL A 106 -18.24 -6.00 -0.03
N GLY A 107 -18.49 -6.77 -1.08
CA GLY A 107 -18.48 -8.24 -1.03
C GLY A 107 -17.11 -8.83 -0.66
N ALA A 108 -16.03 -8.23 -1.15
CA ALA A 108 -14.66 -8.66 -0.85
C ALA A 108 -14.29 -8.44 0.63
N GLU A 109 -14.66 -7.29 1.21
CA GLU A 109 -14.36 -6.96 2.61
C GLU A 109 -15.10 -7.85 3.62
N THR A 110 -16.37 -8.15 3.33
CA THR A 110 -17.22 -8.97 4.20
C THR A 110 -16.84 -10.45 4.22
N SER A 111 -16.00 -10.88 3.27
CA SER A 111 -15.64 -12.27 3.04
C SER A 111 -14.40 -12.75 3.78
N PHE A 112 -13.72 -11.88 4.53
CA PHE A 112 -12.43 -12.18 5.17
C PHE A 112 -12.60 -12.97 6.48
N THR A 113 -12.28 -14.27 6.46
CA THR A 113 -12.28 -15.16 7.64
C THR A 113 -11.02 -16.02 7.64
N TRP A 114 -10.47 -16.33 8.82
CA TRP A 114 -9.23 -17.11 8.95
C TRP A 114 -9.29 -18.48 8.27
N ASP A 115 -10.42 -19.17 8.37
CA ASP A 115 -10.62 -20.49 7.73
C ASP A 115 -10.68 -20.39 6.20
N ARG A 116 -11.16 -19.26 5.67
CA ARG A 116 -11.21 -18.99 4.24
C ARG A 116 -9.83 -18.68 3.67
N LEU A 117 -8.95 -17.99 4.40
CA LEU A 117 -7.62 -17.62 3.90
C LEU A 117 -6.75 -18.82 3.50
N VAL A 118 -6.99 -19.97 4.13
CA VAL A 118 -6.26 -21.21 3.87
C VAL A 118 -6.94 -22.05 2.78
N SER A 119 -8.17 -21.71 2.36
CA SER A 119 -8.90 -22.45 1.33
C SER A 119 -8.47 -22.07 -0.09
N ALA A 120 -8.44 -23.05 -1.00
CA ALA A 120 -8.13 -22.80 -2.42
C ALA A 120 -9.21 -21.93 -3.10
N GLU A 121 -10.46 -22.09 -2.69
CA GLU A 121 -11.61 -21.32 -3.17
C GLU A 121 -11.43 -19.82 -2.94
N PHE A 122 -10.88 -19.42 -1.79
CA PHE A 122 -10.59 -18.02 -1.52
C PHE A 122 -9.56 -17.45 -2.51
N TRP A 123 -8.48 -18.19 -2.80
CA TRP A 123 -7.46 -17.73 -3.74
C TRP A 123 -7.97 -17.67 -5.18
N GLU A 124 -8.86 -18.58 -5.57
CA GLU A 124 -9.55 -18.54 -6.85
C GLU A 124 -10.48 -17.32 -6.95
N GLU A 125 -11.26 -17.05 -5.90
CA GLU A 125 -12.16 -15.89 -5.85
C GLU A 125 -11.40 -14.57 -5.78
N VAL A 126 -10.29 -14.50 -5.04
CA VAL A 126 -9.39 -13.34 -5.05
C VAL A 126 -8.80 -13.14 -6.45
N GLY A 127 -8.29 -14.18 -7.09
CA GLY A 127 -7.74 -14.09 -8.45
C GLY A 127 -8.79 -13.62 -9.47
N ARG A 128 -9.99 -14.20 -9.40
CA ARG A 128 -11.14 -13.82 -10.22
C ARG A 128 -11.56 -12.37 -9.96
N THR A 129 -11.67 -11.97 -8.70
CA THR A 129 -12.04 -10.60 -8.32
C THR A 129 -10.97 -9.62 -8.78
N LEU A 130 -9.69 -9.89 -8.60
CA LEU A 130 -8.59 -9.04 -9.08
C LEU A 130 -8.57 -8.88 -10.60
N TRP A 131 -8.96 -9.93 -11.33
CA TRP A 131 -9.11 -9.92 -12.78
C TRP A 131 -10.35 -9.12 -13.22
N GLU A 132 -11.48 -9.35 -12.55
CA GLU A 132 -12.77 -8.74 -12.88
C GLU A 132 -12.93 -7.31 -12.36
N LEU A 133 -12.17 -6.88 -11.33
CA LEU A 133 -12.09 -5.49 -10.87
C LEU A 133 -11.57 -4.53 -11.98
N GLY A 134 -11.10 -5.10 -13.09
CA GLY A 134 -10.87 -4.40 -14.33
C GLY A 134 -9.53 -3.68 -14.38
N ALA A 135 -9.09 -3.40 -15.60
CA ALA A 135 -7.87 -2.61 -15.84
C ALA A 135 -8.02 -1.18 -15.27
N GLU A 136 -9.26 -0.68 -15.14
CA GLU A 136 -9.60 0.60 -14.56
C GLU A 136 -9.06 0.74 -13.14
N LEU A 137 -9.40 -0.19 -12.24
CA LEU A 137 -9.02 -0.04 -10.85
C LEU A 137 -7.50 -0.16 -10.65
N TRP A 138 -6.86 -1.07 -11.39
CA TRP A 138 -5.41 -1.22 -11.38
C TRP A 138 -4.71 0.03 -11.92
N LEU A 139 -5.17 0.56 -13.06
CA LEU A 139 -4.58 1.76 -13.66
C LEU A 139 -4.76 2.97 -12.74
N GLY A 140 -5.98 3.21 -12.26
CA GLY A 140 -6.27 4.32 -11.37
C GLY A 140 -5.53 4.22 -10.04
N GLY A 141 -5.45 3.02 -9.47
CA GLY A 141 -4.66 2.75 -8.26
C GLY A 141 -3.17 3.04 -8.45
N LEU A 142 -2.58 2.62 -9.58
CA LEU A 142 -1.21 2.94 -9.92
C LEU A 142 -0.99 4.43 -10.15
N VAL A 143 -1.88 5.10 -10.88
CA VAL A 143 -1.79 6.54 -11.14
C VAL A 143 -1.85 7.33 -9.84
N VAL A 144 -2.82 7.04 -8.97
CA VAL A 144 -2.97 7.71 -7.67
C VAL A 144 -1.80 7.38 -6.75
N GLY A 145 -1.45 6.09 -6.63
CA GLY A 145 -0.38 5.63 -5.76
C GLY A 145 0.99 6.20 -6.15
N VAL A 146 1.32 6.20 -7.45
CA VAL A 146 2.56 6.83 -7.96
C VAL A 146 2.49 8.34 -7.81
N GLY A 147 1.36 8.97 -8.15
CA GLY A 147 1.18 10.42 -8.03
C GLY A 147 1.40 10.92 -6.60
N LEU A 148 0.70 10.33 -5.64
CA LEU A 148 0.87 10.65 -4.21
C LEU A 148 2.27 10.27 -3.72
N GLY A 149 2.78 9.11 -4.12
CA GLY A 149 4.13 8.66 -3.78
C GLY A 149 5.21 9.66 -4.22
N LEU A 150 5.12 10.20 -5.44
CA LEU A 150 6.03 11.20 -5.98
C LEU A 150 5.91 12.56 -5.27
N VAL A 151 4.71 12.93 -4.81
CA VAL A 151 4.49 14.15 -4.02
C VAL A 151 5.07 14.01 -2.61
N PHE A 152 4.80 12.89 -1.94
CA PHE A 152 5.23 12.67 -0.56
C PHE A 152 6.71 12.31 -0.43
N TYR A 153 7.32 11.72 -1.46
CA TYR A 153 8.75 11.40 -1.46
C TYR A 153 9.66 12.60 -1.11
N PRO A 154 9.61 13.75 -1.83
CA PRO A 154 10.42 14.92 -1.50
C PRO A 154 10.03 15.54 -0.15
N ILE A 155 8.75 15.50 0.23
CA ILE A 155 8.27 16.00 1.53
C ILE A 155 8.90 15.21 2.68
N THR A 156 8.86 13.87 2.61
CA THR A 156 9.50 13.00 3.60
C THR A 156 11.01 13.20 3.61
N LEU A 157 11.64 13.28 2.44
CA LEU A 157 13.08 13.51 2.34
C LEU A 157 13.50 14.82 3.02
N TRP A 158 12.76 15.90 2.76
CA TRP A 158 12.98 17.19 3.38
C TRP A 158 12.74 17.14 4.89
N GLY A 159 11.59 16.61 5.33
CA GLY A 159 11.22 16.53 6.75
C GLY A 159 12.24 15.76 7.58
N VAL A 160 12.70 14.60 7.10
CA VAL A 160 13.72 13.80 7.79
C VAL A 160 15.07 14.54 7.84
N ARG A 161 15.47 15.22 6.76
CA ARG A 161 16.73 15.99 6.73
C ARG A 161 16.70 17.19 7.68
N VAL A 162 15.57 17.89 7.77
CA VAL A 162 15.38 19.01 8.70
C VAL A 162 15.44 18.50 10.14
N TYR A 163 14.73 17.42 10.45
CA TYR A 163 14.73 16.80 11.78
C TYR A 163 16.14 16.37 12.23
N ARG A 164 16.92 15.75 11.34
CA ARG A 164 18.31 15.34 11.65
C ARG A 164 19.24 16.52 11.89
N ARG A 165 19.15 17.57 11.07
CA ARG A 165 19.93 18.80 11.26
C ARG A 165 19.61 19.47 12.59
N ALA A 166 18.32 19.56 12.95
CA ALA A 166 17.89 20.13 14.22
C ALA A 166 18.40 19.37 15.46
N ARG A 167 18.72 18.07 15.33
CA ARG A 167 19.23 17.23 16.41
C ARG A 167 20.72 16.93 16.35
N GLY A 168 21.46 17.53 15.42
CA GLY A 168 22.90 17.28 15.27
C GLY A 168 23.25 15.84 14.89
N LEU A 169 22.32 15.08 14.29
CA LEU A 169 22.50 13.68 13.89
C LEU A 169 23.04 13.56 12.44
N GLY A 170 23.90 14.49 12.05
CA GLY A 170 24.41 14.67 10.67
C GLY A 170 25.61 13.79 10.37
#